data_AF-A0A9P6THL6-F1
#
_entry.id   AF-A0A9P6THL6-F1
#
_cell.length_a   1.000
_cell.length_b   1.000
_cell.length_c   1.000
_cell.angle_alpha   90.00
_cell.angle_beta   90.00
_cell.angle_gamma   90.00
#
_symmetry.space_group_name_H-M   'P 1'
#
loop_
_entity.id
_entity.type
_entity.pdbx_description
1 polymer ?
#
loop_
_entity_poly.entity_id
_entity_poly.type
_entity_poly.pdbx_seq_one_letter_code
_entity_poly.pdbx_strand_id
1 'polypeptide(L)'
;NEQELHEFNEDKQLQPVLAPAHKEKMRYLLGRISRFAINKIKNELNIARKHNVQPRDDCDCPTKINYDLPCKHTIPMVGPIGLDAISERWHLQPDVTYENTDEIPAKELVVRSVEE
;
A
#
# COMPACT_ATOMS: atom_id res chain seq x y z
N ASN A 1 8.64 18.56 -32.35
CA ASN A 1 9.18 19.29 -31.17
C ASN A 1 8.30 18.89 -30.00
N GLU A 2 8.51 17.67 -29.53
CA GLU A 2 7.59 16.92 -28.66
C GLU A 2 8.23 16.80 -27.28
N GLN A 3 7.72 17.54 -26.31
CA GLN A 3 7.89 17.25 -24.88
C GLN A 3 6.62 17.71 -24.15
N GLU A 4 5.51 17.01 -24.38
CA GLU A 4 4.42 17.00 -23.40
C GLU A 4 4.85 16.06 -22.27
N LEU A 5 5.45 16.65 -21.23
CA LEU A 5 5.57 16.02 -19.92
C LEU A 5 4.15 15.78 -19.42
N HIS A 6 3.67 14.56 -19.63
CA HIS A 6 2.40 14.09 -19.10
C HIS A 6 2.55 14.01 -17.57
N GLU A 7 2.32 15.13 -16.88
CA GLU A 7 2.17 15.19 -15.43
C GLU A 7 1.14 14.15 -15.02
N PHE A 8 1.62 13.02 -14.51
CA PHE A 8 0.79 11.95 -14.00
C PHE A 8 0.05 12.52 -12.79
N ASN A 9 -1.17 12.99 -13.01
CA ASN A 9 -1.96 13.67 -12.01
C ASN A 9 -2.57 12.62 -11.06
N GLU A 10 -1.72 12.10 -10.15
CA GLU A 10 -2.06 11.12 -9.11
C GLU A 10 -3.28 11.57 -8.28
N ASP A 11 -3.46 12.89 -8.16
CA ASP A 11 -4.59 13.49 -7.46
C ASP A 11 -5.92 13.09 -8.10
N LYS A 12 -6.04 13.06 -9.44
CA LYS A 12 -7.32 12.79 -10.12
C LYS A 12 -7.82 11.35 -10.01
N GLN A 13 -6.94 10.37 -9.81
CA GLN A 13 -7.35 8.95 -9.74
C GLN A 13 -7.80 8.51 -8.34
N LEU A 14 -7.44 9.27 -7.30
CA LEU A 14 -7.69 8.92 -5.90
C LEU A 14 -8.92 9.63 -5.29
N GLN A 15 -9.45 10.66 -5.97
CA GLN A 15 -10.50 11.54 -5.44
C GLN A 15 -11.87 10.90 -5.18
N PRO A 16 -12.34 9.82 -5.85
CA PRO A 16 -13.62 9.23 -5.46
C PRO A 16 -13.51 8.32 -4.22
N VAL A 17 -12.30 8.01 -3.73
CA VAL A 17 -12.11 6.89 -2.80
C VAL A 17 -11.92 7.34 -1.35
N LEU A 18 -11.52 8.56 -1.01
CA LEU A 18 -11.22 8.93 0.39
C LEU A 18 -11.94 10.20 0.83
N ALA A 19 -12.63 10.14 1.97
CA ALA A 19 -13.13 11.33 2.64
C ALA A 19 -11.96 12.28 3.00
N PRO A 20 -12.14 13.60 3.03
CA PRO A 20 -11.06 14.57 3.27
C PRO A 20 -10.19 14.24 4.51
N ALA A 21 -10.83 13.83 5.60
CA ALA A 21 -10.15 13.42 6.84
C ALA A 21 -9.24 12.18 6.68
N HIS A 22 -9.56 11.27 5.76
CA HIS A 22 -8.71 10.12 5.46
C HIS A 22 -7.60 10.47 4.48
N LYS A 23 -7.82 11.44 3.59
CA LYS A 23 -6.81 11.89 2.62
C LYS A 23 -5.57 12.44 3.33
N GLU A 24 -5.77 13.26 4.37
CA GLU A 24 -4.67 13.79 5.17
C GLU A 24 -3.91 12.67 5.92
N LYS A 25 -4.65 11.77 6.57
CA LYS A 25 -4.07 10.63 7.30
C LYS A 25 -3.25 9.69 6.42
N MET A 26 -3.72 9.44 5.21
CA MET A 26 -3.16 8.45 4.30
C MET A 26 -2.22 9.07 3.26
N ARG A 27 -1.96 10.38 3.31
CA ARG A 27 -1.20 11.11 2.29
C ARG A 27 0.13 10.44 1.95
N TYR A 28 0.86 9.97 2.95
CA TYR A 28 2.17 9.35 2.76
C TYR A 28 2.13 7.92 2.20
N LEU A 29 0.94 7.31 2.16
CA LEU A 29 0.75 5.96 1.64
C LEU A 29 0.32 5.96 0.17
N LEU A 30 -0.32 7.03 -0.28
CA LEU A 30 -0.80 7.18 -1.66
C LEU A 30 0.39 7.14 -2.62
N GLY A 31 0.27 6.33 -3.68
CA GLY A 31 1.35 6.12 -4.66
C GLY A 31 2.54 5.29 -4.14
N ARG A 32 2.59 4.95 -2.85
CA ARG A 32 3.72 4.23 -2.22
C ARG A 32 3.40 2.83 -1.77
N ILE A 33 2.12 2.52 -1.57
CA ILE A 33 1.67 1.17 -1.23
C ILE A 33 0.55 0.71 -2.17
N SER A 34 0.39 -0.61 -2.28
CA SER A 34 -0.63 -1.23 -3.11
C SER A 34 -2.04 -0.70 -2.82
N ARG A 35 -2.85 -0.61 -3.86
CA ARG A 35 -4.26 -0.21 -3.76
C ARG A 35 -5.06 -1.11 -2.82
N PHE A 36 -4.72 -2.40 -2.76
CA PHE A 36 -5.32 -3.35 -1.82
C PHE A 36 -5.09 -2.91 -0.37
N ALA A 37 -3.85 -2.61 0.00
CA ALA A 37 -3.49 -2.16 1.35
C ALA A 37 -4.18 -0.85 1.71
N ILE A 38 -4.20 0.14 0.79
CA ILE A 38 -4.94 1.39 0.96
C ILE A 38 -6.42 1.13 1.31
N ASN A 39 -7.10 0.29 0.52
CA ASN A 39 -8.50 -0.02 0.75
C ASN A 39 -8.74 -0.70 2.10
N LYS A 40 -7.85 -1.59 2.52
CA LYS A 40 -7.95 -2.28 3.80
C LYS A 40 -7.80 -1.32 4.99
N ILE A 41 -6.77 -0.46 4.97
CA ILE A 41 -6.51 0.55 6.01
C ILE A 41 -7.67 1.55 6.10
N LYS A 42 -8.20 1.98 4.94
CA LYS A 42 -9.39 2.84 4.89
C LYS A 42 -10.60 2.22 5.60
N ASN A 43 -10.83 0.93 5.40
CA ASN A 43 -11.94 0.24 6.06
C ASN A 43 -11.76 0.17 7.57
N GLU A 44 -10.55 -0.13 8.04
CA GLU A 44 -10.23 -0.12 9.47
C GLU A 44 -10.38 1.28 10.09
N LEU A 45 -9.95 2.35 9.40
CA LEU A 45 -10.17 3.75 9.82
C LEU A 45 -11.66 4.07 10.00
N ASN A 46 -12.51 3.65 9.06
CA ASN A 46 -13.95 3.83 9.16
C ASN A 46 -14.53 3.12 10.38
N ILE A 47 -14.11 1.86 10.64
CA ILE A 47 -14.58 1.08 11.78
C ILE A 47 -14.12 1.72 13.09
N ALA A 48 -12.85 2.09 13.18
CA ALA A 48 -12.28 2.76 14.35
C ALA A 48 -13.09 4.02 14.73
N ARG A 49 -13.39 4.86 13.73
CA ARG A 49 -14.16 6.09 13.92
C ARG A 49 -15.62 5.83 14.30
N LYS A 50 -16.28 4.87 13.64
CA LYS A 50 -17.70 4.58 13.87
C LYS A 50 -17.95 3.98 15.25
N HIS A 51 -17.03 3.16 15.74
CA HIS A 51 -17.19 2.40 16.99
C HIS A 51 -16.40 2.96 18.17
N ASN A 52 -15.75 4.13 18.01
CA ASN A 52 -14.90 4.75 19.04
C ASN A 52 -13.93 3.75 19.70
N VAL A 53 -13.26 2.98 18.85
CA VAL A 53 -12.43 1.85 19.27
C VAL A 53 -11.21 2.36 20.02
N GLN A 54 -10.93 1.78 21.18
CA GLN A 54 -9.76 2.14 21.97
C GLN A 54 -8.49 1.58 21.32
N PRO A 55 -7.40 2.37 21.25
CA PRO A 55 -6.12 1.88 20.76
C PRO A 55 -5.59 0.73 21.62
N ARG A 56 -4.94 -0.25 20.99
CA ARG A 56 -4.24 -1.33 21.66
C ARG A 56 -3.11 -1.82 20.77
N ASP A 57 -1.93 -1.95 21.35
CA ASP A 57 -0.73 -2.42 20.64
C ASP A 57 -0.83 -3.90 20.27
N ASP A 58 -1.35 -4.72 21.17
CA ASP A 58 -1.60 -6.15 20.95
C ASP A 58 -3.02 -6.39 20.41
N CYS A 59 -3.17 -6.53 19.09
CA CYS A 59 -4.44 -6.87 18.44
C CYS A 59 -4.34 -8.16 17.61
N ASP A 60 -5.22 -9.12 17.89
CA ASP A 60 -5.39 -10.32 17.05
C ASP A 60 -6.38 -10.07 15.90
N CYS A 61 -6.44 -8.84 15.40
CA CYS A 61 -7.35 -8.52 14.31
C CYS A 61 -6.91 -9.27 13.04
N PRO A 62 -7.86 -9.82 12.25
CA PRO A 62 -7.54 -10.47 10.99
C PRO A 62 -6.73 -9.58 10.04
N THR A 63 -6.95 -8.25 10.10
CA THR A 63 -6.17 -7.29 9.32
C THR A 63 -4.68 -7.28 9.69
N LYS A 64 -4.35 -7.39 10.98
CA LYS A 64 -2.97 -7.47 11.45
C LYS A 64 -2.38 -8.86 11.21
N ILE A 65 -3.09 -9.93 11.55
CA ILE A 65 -2.59 -11.31 11.43
C ILE A 65 -2.37 -11.71 9.96
N ASN A 66 -3.38 -11.52 9.11
CA ASN A 66 -3.33 -12.04 7.74
C ASN A 66 -2.58 -11.09 6.81
N TYR A 67 -2.74 -9.78 7.03
CA TYR A 67 -2.24 -8.78 6.11
C TYR A 67 -1.03 -8.02 6.64
N ASP A 68 -0.65 -8.15 7.91
CA ASP A 68 0.36 -7.30 8.56
C ASP A 68 0.14 -5.80 8.26
N LEU A 69 -1.13 -5.41 8.27
CA LEU A 69 -1.57 -4.04 8.10
C LEU A 69 -2.11 -3.50 9.42
N PRO A 70 -2.03 -2.18 9.65
CA PRO A 70 -2.66 -1.55 10.80
C PRO A 70 -4.15 -1.90 10.89
N CYS A 71 -4.57 -2.35 12.09
CA CYS A 71 -5.97 -2.67 12.41
C CYS A 71 -6.63 -1.43 13.05
N LYS A 72 -7.96 -1.43 13.20
CA LYS A 72 -8.71 -0.39 13.93
C LYS A 72 -8.18 -0.07 15.34
N HIS A 73 -7.41 -0.96 15.97
CA HIS A 73 -6.80 -0.75 17.29
C HIS A 73 -5.37 -0.18 17.21
N THR A 74 -4.62 -0.45 16.14
CA THR A 74 -3.22 -0.01 16.00
C THR A 74 -3.06 1.20 15.08
N ILE A 75 -4.10 1.56 14.33
CA ILE A 75 -4.09 2.78 13.51
C ILE A 75 -4.04 4.01 14.42
N PRO A 76 -3.09 4.95 14.18
CA PRO A 76 -3.03 6.20 14.93
C PRO A 76 -4.36 6.96 14.86
N MET A 77 -4.91 7.34 16.02
CA MET A 77 -6.14 8.15 16.08
C MET A 77 -5.88 9.61 15.71
N VAL A 78 -4.67 10.11 15.97
CA VAL A 78 -4.23 11.47 15.65
C VAL A 78 -3.01 11.40 14.74
N GLY A 79 -2.94 12.31 13.77
CA GLY A 79 -1.80 12.42 12.86
C GLY A 79 -1.79 11.40 11.71
N PRO A 80 -0.79 11.51 10.81
CA PRO A 80 -0.67 10.67 9.63
C PRO A 80 -0.24 9.23 9.94
N ILE A 81 -0.59 8.30 9.05
CA ILE A 81 -0.09 6.93 9.07
C ILE A 81 1.25 6.92 8.33
N GLY A 82 2.33 6.56 9.04
CA GLY A 82 3.66 6.42 8.46
C GLY A 82 3.78 5.17 7.59
N LEU A 83 4.73 5.21 6.66
CA LEU A 83 5.01 4.08 5.76
C LEU A 83 5.63 2.90 6.51
N ASP A 84 6.37 3.20 7.59
CA ASP A 84 6.98 2.27 8.55
C ASP A 84 5.94 1.43 9.31
N ALA A 85 4.72 1.94 9.47
CA ALA A 85 3.63 1.17 10.06
C ALA A 85 3.06 0.10 9.11
N ILE A 86 3.49 0.09 7.84
CA ILE A 86 2.99 -0.80 6.79
C ILE A 86 4.09 -1.78 6.40
N SER A 87 3.78 -3.08 6.40
CA SER A 87 4.69 -4.12 5.92
C SER A 87 5.19 -3.84 4.51
N GLU A 88 6.52 -3.96 4.30
CA GLU A 88 7.20 -3.68 3.01
C GLU A 88 6.64 -4.48 1.84
N ARG A 89 6.05 -5.66 2.11
CA ARG A 89 5.39 -6.49 1.09
C ARG A 89 4.26 -5.78 0.34
N TRP A 90 3.71 -4.72 0.93
CA TRP A 90 2.67 -3.91 0.31
C TRP A 90 3.21 -2.63 -0.30
N HIS A 91 4.48 -2.29 -0.07
CA HIS A 91 5.10 -1.14 -0.68
C HIS A 91 5.20 -1.38 -2.18
N LEU A 92 4.87 -0.35 -2.95
CA LEU A 92 5.16 -0.36 -4.37
C LEU A 92 6.66 -0.15 -4.48
N GLN A 93 7.33 -1.06 -5.18
CA GLN A 93 8.72 -0.82 -5.55
C GLN A 93 8.74 0.45 -6.42
N PRO A 94 9.74 1.34 -6.25
CA PRO A 94 9.96 2.37 -7.25
C PRO A 94 10.04 1.66 -8.59
N ASP A 95 9.43 2.23 -9.64
CA ASP A 95 9.53 1.67 -10.99
C ASP A 95 11.01 1.38 -11.24
N VAL A 96 11.36 0.10 -11.20
CA VAL A 96 12.68 -0.32 -11.65
C VAL A 96 12.55 -0.09 -13.14
N THR A 97 13.00 1.07 -13.60
CA THR A 97 13.30 1.25 -15.01
C THR A 97 14.35 0.18 -15.26
N TYR A 98 13.89 -0.97 -15.76
CA TYR A 98 14.77 -1.88 -16.49
C TYR A 98 15.24 -1.00 -17.64
N GLU A 99 16.37 -0.31 -17.43
CA GLU A 99 17.16 0.23 -18.52
C GLU A 99 17.29 -0.95 -19.47
N ASN A 100 16.71 -0.77 -20.65
CA ASN A 100 16.49 -1.78 -21.65
C ASN A 100 17.66 -2.77 -21.71
N THR A 101 17.58 -3.89 -20.99
CA THR A 101 18.49 -5.01 -21.18
C THR A 101 17.94 -5.76 -22.37
N ASP A 102 18.05 -5.13 -23.55
CA ASP A 102 18.37 -5.89 -24.73
C ASP A 102 19.48 -6.87 -24.32
N GLU A 103 19.21 -8.16 -24.50
CA GLU A 103 20.00 -9.33 -24.05
C GLU A 103 19.53 -9.99 -22.73
N ILE A 104 18.42 -10.72 -22.81
CA ILE A 104 18.26 -11.97 -22.05
C ILE A 104 19.20 -13.00 -22.71
N PRO A 105 20.32 -13.45 -22.12
CA PRO A 105 20.92 -14.71 -22.55
C PRO A 105 19.93 -15.82 -22.18
N ALA A 106 19.42 -16.51 -23.20
CA ALA A 106 18.45 -17.62 -23.09
C ALA A 106 19.05 -18.88 -22.42
N LYS A 107 19.64 -18.73 -21.23
CA LYS A 107 20.27 -19.80 -20.47
C LYS A 107 20.04 -19.56 -18.98
N GLU A 108 18.83 -19.85 -18.51
CA GLU A 108 18.59 -20.53 -17.22
C GLU A 108 17.07 -20.62 -16.95
N LEU A 109 16.35 -21.28 -17.86
CA LEU A 109 15.14 -22.02 -17.49
C LEU A 109 15.60 -23.38 -16.96
N VAL A 110 16.02 -23.44 -15.70
CA VAL A 110 16.14 -24.73 -15.01
C VAL A 110 14.75 -25.09 -14.49
N VAL A 111 14.01 -25.79 -15.34
CA VAL A 111 12.81 -26.54 -14.97
C VAL A 111 13.24 -27.52 -13.89
N ARG A 112 12.84 -27.28 -12.63
CA ARG A 112 12.93 -28.29 -11.58
C ARG A 112 11.75 -29.24 -11.77
N SER A 113 11.94 -30.28 -12.59
CA SER A 113 11.16 -31.49 -12.50
C SER A 113 11.40 -32.08 -11.11
N VAL A 114 10.35 -32.17 -10.30
CA VAL A 114 10.36 -33.03 -9.11
C VAL A 114 9.58 -34.27 -9.51
N GLU A 115 10.32 -35.32 -9.88
CA GLU A 115 9.85 -36.69 -9.78
C GLU A 115 10.20 -37.19 -8.39
N GLU A 116 9.21 -37.65 -7.64
CA GLU A 116 9.29 -38.83 -6.76
C GLU A 116 7.88 -39.39 -6.52
#